data_AF-A0AA35J6S7-F1
#
_entry.id   AF-A0AA35J6S7-F1
#
_cell.length_a   1.000
_cell.length_b   1.000
_cell.length_c   1.000
_cell.angle_alpha   90.00
_cell.angle_beta   90.00
_cell.angle_gamma   90.00
#
_symmetry.space_group_name_H-M   'P 1'
#
loop_
_entity.id
_entity.type
_entity.pdbx_description
1 polymer ?
#
loop_
_entity_poly.entity_id
_entity_poly.type
_entity_poly.pdbx_seq_one_letter_code
_entity_poly.pdbx_strand_id
1 'polypeptide(L)'
;MVCDTVVYHPSVTRFVKFLDGSAGREKILRLLQYLARFLAVQNSSALARQLQTQFTTVRKFLRFLKPLNHLQAAAKFYDNKLASDNVIRVCNILKNFFFAAYLSLDQVNLLRILKVIPVTILTSKKVPRWSNWCWLFGLLSGLVMDLRKIQTSHSQIAAFVSAKSQGQGGEKEDHKKVLGKAYQERYAALRRLFWDAADSFIVLNNLGYLSSNEEYVALSGVITSVFGMQDMWKATS
;
A
#
# COMPACT_ATOMS: atom_id res chain seq x y z
N MET A 1 37.70 14.93 -7.55
CA MET A 1 37.93 14.59 -6.13
C MET A 1 36.73 14.92 -5.22
N VAL A 2 36.22 16.16 -5.13
CA VAL A 2 35.01 16.46 -4.29
C VAL A 2 33.71 15.92 -4.90
N CYS A 3 33.55 16.02 -6.22
CA CYS A 3 32.39 15.46 -6.92
C CYS A 3 32.34 13.92 -6.82
N ASP A 4 33.50 13.25 -6.83
CA ASP A 4 33.58 11.79 -6.67
C ASP A 4 33.08 11.35 -5.29
N THR A 5 33.44 12.09 -4.23
CA THR A 5 32.95 11.80 -2.87
C THR A 5 31.43 11.95 -2.75
N VAL A 6 30.82 12.90 -3.46
CA VAL A 6 29.36 13.07 -3.48
C VAL A 6 28.69 11.98 -4.31
N VAL A 7 29.24 11.66 -5.49
CA VAL A 7 28.67 10.64 -6.41
C VAL A 7 28.74 9.24 -5.80
N TYR A 8 29.84 8.88 -5.15
CA TYR A 8 30.01 7.58 -4.50
C TYR A 8 29.50 7.55 -3.06
N HIS A 9 28.82 8.60 -2.58
CA HIS A 9 28.28 8.61 -1.23
C HIS A 9 27.22 7.49 -1.09
N PRO A 10 27.28 6.64 -0.04
CA PRO A 10 26.37 5.51 0.14
C PRO A 10 24.88 5.88 0.06
N SER A 11 24.53 7.09 0.50
CA SER A 11 23.14 7.58 0.41
C SER A 11 22.71 7.89 -1.03
N VAL A 12 23.61 8.40 -1.87
CA VAL A 12 23.34 8.65 -3.29
C VAL A 12 23.19 7.33 -4.02
N THR A 13 24.10 6.37 -3.81
CA THR A 13 24.00 5.02 -4.38
C THR A 13 22.70 4.32 -3.97
N ARG A 14 22.28 4.43 -2.71
CA ARG A 14 21.01 3.87 -2.23
C ARG A 14 19.81 4.57 -2.87
N PHE A 15 19.87 5.89 -3.03
CA PHE A 15 18.83 6.65 -3.70
C PHE A 15 18.70 6.29 -5.19
N VAL A 16 19.81 6.12 -5.89
CA VAL A 16 19.82 5.63 -7.28
C VAL A 16 19.18 4.24 -7.37
N LYS A 17 19.60 3.27 -6.52
CA LYS A 17 18.97 1.94 -6.47
C LYS A 17 17.47 2.00 -6.20
N PHE A 18 17.04 2.89 -5.30
CA PHE A 18 15.62 3.10 -5.01
C PHE A 18 14.87 3.64 -6.23
N LEU A 19 15.48 4.58 -6.95
CA LEU A 19 14.93 5.16 -8.18
C LEU A 19 14.97 4.18 -9.36
N ASP A 20 15.89 3.24 -9.44
CA ASP A 20 15.94 2.26 -10.52
C ASP A 20 14.75 1.30 -10.47
N GLY A 21 14.22 1.04 -9.28
CA GLY A 21 13.00 0.27 -9.10
C GLY A 21 11.76 1.01 -9.61
N SER A 22 10.98 0.37 -10.48
CA SER A 22 9.66 0.87 -10.91
C SER A 22 8.72 1.15 -9.73
N ALA A 23 8.83 0.36 -8.66
CA ALA A 23 8.09 0.56 -7.43
C ALA A 23 8.50 1.84 -6.68
N GLY A 24 9.79 2.17 -6.61
CA GLY A 24 10.27 3.40 -5.99
C GLY A 24 9.79 4.65 -6.74
N ARG A 25 9.91 4.65 -8.07
CA ARG A 25 9.37 5.71 -8.94
C ARG A 25 7.87 5.91 -8.74
N GLU A 26 7.11 4.81 -8.68
CA GLU A 26 5.66 4.87 -8.47
C GLU A 26 5.28 5.53 -7.14
N LYS A 27 6.03 5.26 -6.06
CA LYS A 27 5.79 5.86 -4.73
C LYS A 27 6.11 7.35 -4.69
N ILE A 28 7.21 7.78 -5.28
CA ILE A 28 7.54 9.21 -5.38
C ILE A 28 6.46 9.94 -6.18
N LEU A 29 6.07 9.40 -7.33
CA LEU A 29 5.02 10.01 -8.14
C LEU A 29 3.68 10.06 -7.40
N ARG A 30 3.38 9.07 -6.55
CA ARG A 30 2.18 9.10 -5.70
C ARG A 30 2.25 10.27 -4.72
N LEU A 31 3.39 10.46 -4.06
CA LEU A 31 3.60 11.60 -3.15
C LEU A 31 3.42 12.93 -3.89
N LEU A 32 4.10 13.10 -5.03
CA LEU A 32 4.00 14.31 -5.86
C LEU A 32 2.58 14.57 -6.36
N GLN A 33 1.84 13.52 -6.73
CA GLN A 33 0.44 13.64 -7.11
C GLN A 33 -0.42 14.20 -5.98
N TYR A 34 -0.29 13.69 -4.76
CA TYR A 34 -1.10 14.13 -3.63
C TYR A 34 -0.67 15.50 -3.08
N LEU A 35 0.63 15.83 -3.16
CA LEU A 35 1.10 17.19 -2.90
C LEU A 35 0.54 18.18 -3.91
N ALA A 36 0.58 17.84 -5.21
CA ALA A 36 -0.01 18.67 -6.25
C ALA A 36 -1.54 18.81 -6.07
N ARG A 37 -2.23 17.74 -5.65
CA ARG A 37 -3.66 17.79 -5.29
C ARG A 37 -3.91 18.76 -4.13
N PHE A 38 -3.10 18.68 -3.07
CA PHE A 38 -3.23 19.58 -1.91
C PHE A 38 -3.01 21.04 -2.31
N LEU A 39 -1.93 21.34 -3.05
CA LEU A 39 -1.62 22.68 -3.55
C LEU A 39 -2.70 23.22 -4.51
N ALA A 40 -3.30 22.35 -5.33
CA ALA A 40 -4.39 22.72 -6.22
C ALA A 40 -5.62 23.22 -5.46
N VAL A 41 -5.90 22.66 -4.28
CA VAL A 41 -7.03 23.09 -3.43
C VAL A 41 -6.67 24.36 -2.66
N GLN A 42 -5.53 24.37 -1.97
CA GLN A 42 -5.10 25.50 -1.13
C GLN A 42 -4.96 26.81 -1.93
N ASN A 43 -4.37 26.73 -3.11
CA ASN A 43 -4.06 27.91 -3.92
C ASN A 43 -4.98 28.07 -5.14
N SER A 44 -6.02 27.24 -5.27
CA SER A 44 -6.89 27.18 -6.47
C SER A 44 -6.09 27.09 -7.79
N SER A 45 -4.95 26.40 -7.76
CA SER A 45 -3.99 26.39 -8.87
C SER A 45 -4.35 25.38 -9.95
N ALA A 46 -4.68 25.88 -11.15
CA ALA A 46 -4.92 25.05 -12.32
C ALA A 46 -3.67 24.24 -12.74
N LEU A 47 -2.47 24.82 -12.60
CA LEU A 47 -1.21 24.15 -12.93
C LEU A 47 -0.96 22.95 -12.00
N ALA A 48 -1.20 23.11 -10.71
CA ALA A 48 -1.08 22.00 -9.75
C ALA A 48 -2.08 20.87 -10.07
N ARG A 49 -3.29 21.21 -10.52
CA ARG A 49 -4.29 20.23 -10.98
C ARG A 49 -3.85 19.47 -12.24
N GLN A 50 -3.20 20.15 -13.18
CA GLN A 50 -2.63 19.52 -14.36
C GLN A 50 -1.48 18.59 -13.98
N LEU A 51 -0.56 19.02 -13.11
CA LEU A 51 0.53 18.18 -12.60
C LEU A 51 0.00 16.92 -11.89
N GLN A 52 -1.00 17.06 -11.02
CA GLN A 52 -1.68 15.92 -10.40
C GLN A 52 -2.15 14.90 -11.46
N THR A 53 -2.76 15.38 -12.54
CA THR A 53 -3.27 14.54 -13.63
C THR A 53 -2.13 13.83 -14.36
N GLN A 54 -1.05 14.55 -14.68
CA GLN A 54 0.12 13.95 -15.35
C GLN A 54 0.79 12.88 -14.47
N PHE A 55 1.02 13.16 -13.18
CA PHE A 55 1.57 12.17 -12.26
C PHE A 55 0.67 10.94 -12.13
N THR A 56 -0.64 11.14 -12.11
CA THR A 56 -1.60 10.03 -12.11
C THR A 56 -1.43 9.15 -13.37
N THR A 57 -1.30 9.75 -14.54
CA THR A 57 -1.12 9.03 -15.81
C THR A 57 0.21 8.27 -15.84
N VAL A 58 1.33 8.89 -15.46
CA VAL A 58 2.64 8.21 -15.44
C VAL A 58 2.62 7.02 -14.46
N ARG A 59 1.99 7.17 -13.29
CA ARG A 59 1.84 6.05 -12.34
C ARG A 59 1.04 4.89 -12.91
N LYS A 60 0.00 5.17 -13.73
CA LYS A 60 -0.78 4.14 -14.42
C LYS A 60 0.09 3.31 -15.36
N PHE A 61 0.99 3.96 -16.10
CA PHE A 61 1.98 3.26 -16.93
C PHE A 61 2.92 2.37 -16.10
N LEU A 62 3.48 2.91 -15.01
CA LEU A 62 4.41 2.14 -14.16
C LEU A 62 3.79 0.89 -13.53
N ARG A 63 2.45 0.85 -13.38
CA ARG A 63 1.72 -0.28 -12.80
C ARG A 63 1.01 -1.18 -13.82
N PHE A 64 1.26 -1.00 -15.12
CA PHE A 64 0.51 -1.67 -16.19
C PHE A 64 0.45 -3.20 -16.05
N LEU A 65 1.59 -3.83 -15.77
CA LEU A 65 1.72 -5.30 -15.62
C LEU A 65 1.67 -5.78 -14.16
N LYS A 66 1.45 -4.87 -13.21
CA LYS A 66 1.36 -5.21 -11.79
C LYS A 66 0.21 -6.18 -11.42
N PRO A 67 -0.93 -6.27 -12.15
CA PRO A 67 -1.92 -7.31 -11.90
C PRO A 67 -1.33 -8.74 -11.89
N LEU A 68 -0.35 -9.02 -12.76
CA LEU A 68 0.26 -10.36 -12.86
C LEU A 68 0.98 -10.75 -11.57
N ASN A 69 1.66 -9.80 -10.92
CA ASN A 69 2.32 -10.03 -9.63
C ASN A 69 1.31 -10.39 -8.54
N HIS A 70 0.14 -9.73 -8.56
CA HIS A 70 -0.93 -10.02 -7.61
C HIS A 70 -1.59 -11.37 -7.89
N LEU A 71 -1.82 -11.74 -9.15
CA LEU A 71 -2.33 -13.07 -9.50
C LEU A 71 -1.35 -14.17 -9.07
N GLN A 72 -0.06 -13.99 -9.32
CA GLN A 72 0.97 -14.94 -8.87
C GLN A 72 1.00 -15.03 -7.33
N ALA A 73 0.90 -13.91 -6.62
CA ALA A 73 0.84 -13.90 -5.16
C ALA A 73 -0.42 -14.63 -4.64
N ALA A 74 -1.59 -14.38 -5.26
CA ALA A 74 -2.83 -15.06 -4.91
C ALA A 74 -2.71 -16.59 -5.09
N ALA A 75 -2.13 -17.05 -6.21
CA ALA A 75 -1.88 -18.46 -6.45
C ALA A 75 -0.94 -19.07 -5.40
N LYS A 76 0.17 -18.38 -5.06
CA LYS A 76 1.10 -18.84 -4.00
C LYS A 76 0.41 -18.98 -2.64
N PHE A 77 -0.46 -18.04 -2.26
CA PHE A 77 -1.23 -18.15 -1.01
C PHE A 77 -2.31 -19.24 -1.08
N TYR A 78 -2.89 -19.46 -2.25
CA TYR A 78 -3.82 -20.56 -2.49
C TYR A 78 -3.13 -21.93 -2.38
N ASP A 79 -1.88 -22.06 -2.83
CA ASP A 79 -1.15 -23.33 -2.73
C ASP A 79 -0.58 -23.59 -1.34
N ASN A 80 -0.38 -22.54 -0.54
CA ASN A 80 0.14 -22.63 0.83
C ASN A 80 -0.89 -23.21 1.82
N LYS A 81 -1.17 -24.51 1.70
CA LYS A 81 -2.08 -25.27 2.57
C LYS A 81 -1.55 -25.49 3.99
N LEU A 82 -0.26 -25.26 4.22
CA LEU A 82 0.42 -25.44 5.51
C LEU A 82 0.39 -24.17 6.39
N ALA A 83 -0.24 -23.09 5.94
CA ALA A 83 -0.38 -21.88 6.73
C ALA A 83 -1.19 -22.14 8.01
N SER A 84 -0.59 -21.88 9.16
CA SER A 84 -1.17 -22.08 10.49
C SER A 84 -2.49 -21.30 10.71
N ASP A 85 -2.68 -20.17 10.03
CA ASP A 85 -3.91 -19.36 10.12
C ASP A 85 -4.63 -19.28 8.76
N ASN A 86 -5.74 -20.04 8.66
CA ASN A 86 -6.60 -20.08 7.47
C ASN A 86 -7.25 -18.72 7.16
N VAL A 87 -7.55 -17.90 8.17
CA VAL A 87 -8.18 -16.58 7.96
C VAL A 87 -7.20 -15.64 7.27
N ILE A 88 -5.95 -15.60 7.75
CA ILE A 88 -4.88 -14.80 7.13
C ILE A 88 -4.65 -15.26 5.69
N ARG A 89 -4.68 -16.56 5.42
CA ARG A 89 -4.51 -17.10 4.07
C ARG A 89 -5.64 -16.66 3.12
N VAL A 90 -6.89 -16.87 3.51
CA VAL A 90 -8.06 -16.48 2.69
C VAL A 90 -8.06 -14.96 2.44
N CYS A 91 -7.79 -14.15 3.47
CA CYS A 91 -7.68 -12.70 3.32
C CYS A 91 -6.56 -12.30 2.36
N ASN A 92 -5.41 -12.98 2.36
CA ASN A 92 -4.33 -12.73 1.40
C ASN A 92 -4.73 -13.06 -0.04
N ILE A 93 -5.45 -14.17 -0.25
CA ILE A 93 -5.96 -14.56 -1.58
C ILE A 93 -6.92 -13.49 -2.09
N LEU A 94 -7.94 -13.14 -1.29
CA LEU A 94 -8.93 -12.12 -1.63
C LEU A 94 -8.28 -10.77 -1.87
N LYS A 95 -7.38 -10.33 -0.97
CA LYS A 95 -6.63 -9.07 -1.12
C LYS A 95 -5.93 -9.01 -2.47
N ASN A 96 -5.13 -10.02 -2.81
CA ASN A 96 -4.39 -10.03 -4.07
C ASN A 96 -5.29 -10.15 -5.29
N PHE A 97 -6.34 -10.97 -5.24
CA PHE A 97 -7.32 -11.07 -6.32
C PHE A 97 -8.01 -9.72 -6.60
N PHE A 98 -8.49 -9.04 -5.56
CA PHE A 98 -9.13 -7.73 -5.69
C PHE A 98 -8.17 -6.65 -6.15
N PHE A 99 -6.90 -6.67 -5.70
CA PHE A 99 -5.87 -5.76 -6.22
C PHE A 99 -5.52 -6.03 -7.68
N ALA A 100 -5.51 -7.29 -8.12
CA ALA A 100 -5.36 -7.64 -9.52
C ALA A 100 -6.52 -7.10 -10.35
N ALA A 101 -7.77 -7.34 -9.92
CA ALA A 101 -8.96 -6.82 -10.59
C ALA A 101 -8.97 -5.28 -10.64
N TYR A 102 -8.65 -4.61 -9.53
CA TYR A 102 -8.51 -3.16 -9.45
C TYR A 102 -7.52 -2.63 -10.50
N LEU A 103 -6.32 -3.18 -10.54
CA LEU A 103 -5.26 -2.73 -11.43
C LEU A 103 -5.55 -3.08 -12.89
N SER A 104 -6.24 -4.19 -13.18
CA SER A 104 -6.67 -4.53 -14.54
C SER A 104 -7.73 -3.55 -15.06
N LEU A 105 -8.74 -3.23 -14.25
CA LEU A 105 -9.72 -2.18 -14.59
C LEU A 105 -9.06 -0.80 -14.71
N ASP A 106 -8.01 -0.56 -13.93
CA ASP A 106 -7.21 0.66 -14.04
C ASP A 106 -6.46 0.77 -15.37
N GLN A 107 -6.11 -0.35 -16.01
CA GLN A 107 -5.53 -0.35 -17.36
C GLN A 107 -6.55 0.02 -18.42
N VAL A 108 -7.79 -0.44 -18.29
CA VAL A 108 -8.88 0.01 -19.18
C VAL A 108 -9.05 1.53 -19.06
N ASN A 109 -8.94 2.09 -17.84
CA ASN A 109 -8.94 3.54 -17.65
C ASN A 109 -7.75 4.24 -18.31
N LEU A 110 -6.56 3.64 -18.30
CA LEU A 110 -5.38 4.17 -18.98
C LEU A 110 -5.58 4.17 -20.50
N LEU A 111 -6.00 3.04 -21.08
CA LEU A 111 -6.24 2.91 -22.52
C LEU A 111 -7.32 3.90 -23.01
N ARG A 112 -8.32 4.19 -22.18
CA ARG A 112 -9.29 5.27 -22.43
C ARG A 112 -8.64 6.66 -22.45
N ILE A 113 -7.76 6.97 -21.49
CA ILE A 113 -7.03 8.25 -21.44
C ILE A 113 -6.16 8.42 -22.70
N LEU A 114 -5.57 7.33 -23.19
CA LEU A 114 -4.77 7.30 -24.41
C LEU A 114 -5.61 7.28 -25.71
N LYS A 115 -6.95 7.31 -25.59
CA LYS A 115 -7.89 7.22 -26.72
C LYS A 115 -7.75 5.95 -27.57
N VAL A 116 -7.19 4.87 -27.01
CA VAL A 116 -7.10 3.55 -27.65
C VAL A 116 -8.46 2.83 -27.61
N ILE A 117 -9.26 3.09 -26.57
CA ILE A 117 -10.61 2.55 -26.39
C ILE A 117 -11.62 3.71 -26.41
N PRO A 118 -12.81 3.53 -27.02
CA PRO A 118 -13.83 4.57 -27.06
C PRO A 118 -14.29 5.01 -25.66
N VAL A 119 -14.60 6.30 -25.54
CA VAL A 119 -15.18 6.89 -24.33
C VAL A 119 -16.69 6.64 -24.35
N THR A 120 -17.12 5.60 -23.63
CA THR A 120 -18.52 5.24 -23.43
C THR A 120 -18.91 5.46 -21.97
N ILE A 121 -20.20 5.41 -21.63
CA ILE A 121 -20.67 5.47 -20.24
C ILE A 121 -20.05 4.33 -19.41
N LEU A 122 -19.89 3.16 -20.01
CA LEU A 122 -19.24 2.01 -19.38
C LEU A 122 -17.80 2.34 -19.04
N THR A 123 -17.01 2.75 -20.04
CA THR A 123 -15.58 2.99 -19.84
C THR A 123 -15.31 4.22 -19.00
N SER A 124 -16.10 5.29 -19.08
CA SER A 124 -15.86 6.56 -18.39
C SER A 124 -16.39 6.62 -16.95
N LYS A 125 -17.53 5.97 -16.65
CA LYS A 125 -18.17 6.04 -15.32
C LYS A 125 -18.15 4.70 -14.59
N LYS A 126 -18.59 3.60 -15.24
CA LYS A 126 -18.71 2.30 -14.55
C LYS A 126 -17.35 1.68 -14.23
N VAL A 127 -16.42 1.67 -15.20
CA VAL A 127 -15.08 1.07 -14.99
C VAL A 127 -14.30 1.74 -13.86
N PRO A 128 -14.19 3.08 -13.75
CA PRO A 128 -13.59 3.72 -12.57
C PRO A 128 -14.29 3.37 -11.26
N ARG A 129 -15.64 3.31 -11.26
CA ARG A 129 -16.41 2.96 -10.06
C ARG A 129 -16.14 1.51 -9.63
N TRP A 130 -16.14 0.56 -10.54
CA TRP A 130 -15.78 -0.84 -10.27
C TRP A 130 -14.33 -0.98 -9.81
N SER A 131 -13.40 -0.25 -10.43
CA SER A 131 -12.01 -0.20 -10.01
C SER A 131 -11.90 0.25 -8.54
N ASN A 132 -12.57 1.33 -8.15
CA ASN A 132 -12.60 1.78 -6.75
C ASN A 132 -13.25 0.76 -5.81
N TRP A 133 -14.30 0.05 -6.21
CA TRP A 133 -14.88 -1.04 -5.43
C TRP A 133 -13.92 -2.20 -5.22
N CYS A 134 -13.25 -2.67 -6.28
CA CYS A 134 -12.21 -3.69 -6.16
C CYS A 134 -11.08 -3.23 -5.23
N TRP A 135 -10.66 -1.96 -5.33
CA TRP A 135 -9.67 -1.42 -4.41
C TRP A 135 -10.17 -1.45 -2.95
N LEU A 136 -11.42 -1.04 -2.70
CA LEU A 136 -12.02 -1.09 -1.37
C LEU A 136 -12.06 -2.51 -0.80
N PHE A 137 -12.54 -3.50 -1.56
CA PHE A 137 -12.57 -4.89 -1.10
C PHE A 137 -11.18 -5.46 -0.81
N GLY A 138 -10.18 -5.06 -1.61
CA GLY A 138 -8.77 -5.40 -1.34
C GLY A 138 -8.25 -4.80 -0.03
N LEU A 139 -8.63 -3.56 0.28
CA LEU A 139 -8.31 -2.88 1.54
C LEU A 139 -9.03 -3.53 2.73
N LEU A 140 -10.33 -3.81 2.61
CA LEU A 140 -11.11 -4.47 3.67
C LEU A 140 -10.53 -5.85 4.02
N SER A 141 -10.14 -6.65 3.01
CA SER A 141 -9.45 -7.92 3.22
C SER A 141 -8.11 -7.73 3.95
N GLY A 142 -7.41 -6.63 3.65
CA GLY A 142 -6.19 -6.21 4.35
C GLY A 142 -6.44 -5.86 5.82
N LEU A 143 -7.46 -5.05 6.11
CA LEU A 143 -7.84 -4.65 7.46
C LEU A 143 -8.18 -5.86 8.33
N VAL A 144 -8.99 -6.80 7.82
CA VAL A 144 -9.33 -8.04 8.55
C VAL A 144 -8.07 -8.86 8.84
N MET A 145 -7.17 -8.99 7.88
CA MET A 145 -5.90 -9.69 8.06
C MET A 145 -5.02 -9.02 9.13
N ASP A 146 -4.91 -7.69 9.12
CA ASP A 146 -4.05 -6.97 10.07
C ASP A 146 -4.64 -6.97 11.48
N LEU A 147 -5.97 -6.89 11.62
CA LEU A 147 -6.67 -7.12 12.89
C LEU A 147 -6.38 -8.53 13.42
N ARG A 148 -6.43 -9.56 12.57
CA ARG A 148 -6.11 -10.93 12.97
C ARG A 148 -4.66 -11.06 13.45
N LYS A 149 -3.71 -10.44 12.76
CA LYS A 149 -2.29 -10.41 13.20
C LYS A 149 -2.11 -9.71 14.54
N ILE A 150 -2.82 -8.61 14.78
CA ILE A 150 -2.79 -7.89 16.07
C ILE A 150 -3.34 -8.81 17.18
N GLN A 151 -4.44 -9.51 16.93
CA GLN A 151 -5.00 -10.46 17.91
C GLN A 151 -4.02 -11.59 18.22
N THR A 152 -3.48 -12.26 17.19
CA THR A 152 -2.55 -13.38 17.37
C THR A 152 -1.27 -12.94 18.08
N SER A 153 -0.67 -11.82 17.69
CA SER A 153 0.52 -11.29 18.37
C SER A 153 0.24 -10.86 19.81
N HIS A 154 -0.94 -10.30 20.09
CA HIS A 154 -1.35 -9.97 21.46
C HIS A 154 -1.48 -11.22 22.34
N SER A 155 -2.13 -12.28 21.83
CA SER A 155 -2.24 -13.55 22.55
C SER A 155 -0.88 -14.19 22.82
N GLN A 156 0.05 -14.13 21.86
CA GLN A 156 1.43 -14.62 22.05
C GLN A 156 2.18 -13.84 23.13
N ILE A 157 2.09 -12.50 23.12
CA ILE A 157 2.71 -11.65 24.13
C ILE A 157 2.11 -11.93 25.52
N ALA A 158 0.78 -12.02 25.62
CA ALA A 158 0.08 -12.29 26.87
C ALA A 158 0.48 -13.64 27.47
N ALA A 159 0.51 -14.70 26.65
CA ALA A 159 0.95 -16.04 27.05
C ALA A 159 2.40 -16.05 27.56
N PHE A 160 3.28 -15.27 26.94
CA PHE A 160 4.66 -15.11 27.37
C PHE A 160 4.78 -14.40 28.72
N VAL A 161 4.03 -13.32 28.92
CA VAL A 161 4.03 -12.57 30.19
C VAL A 161 3.48 -13.43 31.32
N SER A 162 2.41 -14.19 31.08
CA SER A 162 1.86 -15.11 32.08
C SER A 162 2.83 -16.25 32.42
N ALA A 163 3.47 -16.86 31.42
CA ALA A 163 4.47 -17.92 31.65
C ALA A 163 5.68 -17.44 32.46
N LYS A 164 6.11 -16.18 32.24
CA LYS A 164 7.17 -15.55 33.03
C LYS A 164 6.74 -15.32 34.49
N SER A 165 5.50 -14.88 34.71
CA SER A 165 4.97 -14.63 36.06
C SER A 165 4.80 -15.90 36.89
N GLN A 166 4.60 -17.05 36.25
CA GLN A 166 4.46 -18.36 36.89
C GLN A 166 5.80 -19.09 37.12
N GLY A 167 6.94 -18.45 36.89
CA GLY A 167 8.26 -19.04 37.12
C GLY A 167 8.65 -20.17 36.15
N GLN A 168 7.82 -20.47 35.14
CA GLN A 168 8.10 -21.48 34.10
C GLN A 168 8.92 -20.92 32.92
N GLY A 169 9.17 -19.61 32.91
CA GLY A 169 9.92 -18.92 31.86
C GLY A 169 11.43 -19.05 32.02
N GLY A 170 11.99 -20.22 31.68
CA GLY A 170 13.44 -20.35 31.53
C GLY A 170 13.98 -19.33 30.52
N GLU A 171 14.99 -18.56 30.90
CA GLU A 171 15.63 -17.53 30.07
C GLU A 171 16.44 -18.15 28.92
N LYS A 172 15.76 -18.80 27.96
CA LYS A 172 16.39 -19.18 26.69
C LYS A 172 16.39 -17.96 25.78
N GLU A 173 17.53 -17.64 25.19
CA GLU A 173 17.70 -16.51 24.26
C GLU A 173 16.64 -16.50 23.14
N ASP A 174 16.20 -17.70 22.73
CA ASP A 174 15.12 -17.92 21.77
C ASP A 174 13.77 -17.35 22.21
N HIS A 175 13.46 -17.36 23.51
CA HIS A 175 12.21 -16.83 24.04
C HIS A 175 12.15 -15.30 23.95
N LYS A 176 13.28 -14.61 24.19
CA LYS A 176 13.39 -13.15 23.98
C LYS A 176 13.27 -12.78 22.50
N LYS A 177 13.83 -13.60 21.60
CA LYS A 177 13.72 -13.42 20.13
C LYS A 177 12.28 -13.59 19.65
N VAL A 178 11.56 -14.62 20.11
CA VAL A 178 10.14 -14.85 19.76
C VAL A 178 9.26 -13.70 20.26
N LEU A 179 9.47 -13.24 21.49
CA LEU A 179 8.73 -12.11 22.05
C LEU A 179 9.01 -10.80 21.27
N GLY A 180 10.28 -10.52 20.97
CA GLY A 180 10.67 -9.37 20.16
C GLY A 180 10.02 -9.39 18.77
N LYS A 181 9.96 -10.57 18.14
CA LYS A 181 9.27 -10.77 16.86
C LYS A 181 7.77 -10.50 16.97
N ALA A 182 7.10 -10.98 18.02
CA ALA A 182 5.67 -10.72 18.23
C ALA A 182 5.36 -9.22 18.40
N TYR A 183 6.20 -8.47 19.11
CA TYR A 183 6.07 -7.01 19.21
C TYR A 183 6.29 -6.30 17.86
N GLN A 184 7.28 -6.74 17.08
CA GLN A 184 7.53 -6.21 15.75
C GLN A 184 6.36 -6.48 14.79
N GLU A 185 5.82 -7.71 14.81
CA GLU A 185 4.65 -8.09 14.01
C GLU A 185 3.41 -7.25 14.39
N ARG A 186 3.18 -7.02 15.69
CA ARG A 186 2.10 -6.15 16.17
C ARG A 186 2.27 -4.72 15.69
N TYR A 187 3.47 -4.15 15.79
CA TYR A 187 3.75 -2.78 15.34
C TYR A 187 3.56 -2.66 13.82
N ALA A 188 4.07 -3.63 13.05
CA ALA A 188 3.90 -3.67 11.60
C ALA A 188 2.42 -3.77 11.22
N ALA A 189 1.64 -4.62 11.90
CA ALA A 189 0.21 -4.77 11.66
C ALA A 189 -0.58 -3.51 12.01
N LEU A 190 -0.27 -2.82 13.12
CA LEU A 190 -0.92 -1.55 13.49
C LEU A 190 -0.61 -0.44 12.49
N ARG A 191 0.65 -0.31 12.06
CA ARG A 191 1.06 0.64 11.02
C ARG A 191 0.32 0.36 9.71
N ARG A 192 0.18 -0.92 9.34
CA ARG A 192 -0.54 -1.33 8.13
C ARG A 192 -2.04 -1.09 8.23
N LEU A 193 -2.64 -1.34 9.40
CA LEU A 193 -4.05 -1.06 9.68
C LEU A 193 -4.37 0.42 9.51
N PHE A 194 -3.57 1.31 10.11
CA PHE A 194 -3.75 2.75 9.95
C PHE A 194 -3.61 3.19 8.48
N TRP A 195 -2.64 2.63 7.77
CA TRP A 195 -2.47 2.91 6.35
C TRP A 195 -3.70 2.45 5.56
N ASP A 196 -4.07 1.17 5.63
CA ASP A 196 -5.19 0.62 4.85
C ASP A 196 -6.52 1.33 5.22
N ALA A 197 -6.66 1.85 6.46
CA ALA A 197 -7.78 2.71 6.87
C ALA A 197 -7.74 4.10 6.20
N ALA A 198 -6.59 4.76 6.16
CA ALA A 198 -6.43 6.04 5.45
C ALA A 198 -6.63 5.89 3.93
N ASP A 199 -6.16 4.79 3.33
CA ASP A 199 -6.47 4.47 1.93
C ASP A 199 -7.97 4.19 1.74
N SER A 200 -8.64 3.54 2.69
CA SER A 200 -10.10 3.31 2.64
C SER A 200 -10.87 4.61 2.69
N PHE A 201 -10.45 5.57 3.52
CA PHE A 201 -11.01 6.92 3.55
C PHE A 201 -10.93 7.62 2.17
N ILE A 202 -9.80 7.51 1.48
CA ILE A 202 -9.63 8.06 0.12
C ILE A 202 -10.60 7.38 -0.86
N VAL A 203 -10.71 6.06 -0.81
CA VAL A 203 -11.58 5.29 -1.72
C VAL A 203 -13.05 5.59 -1.49
N LEU A 204 -13.49 5.69 -0.24
CA LEU A 204 -14.87 6.02 0.11
C LEU A 204 -15.26 7.43 -0.37
N ASN A 205 -14.34 8.39 -0.30
CA ASN A 205 -14.53 9.72 -0.92
C ASN A 205 -14.60 9.60 -2.46
N ASN A 206 -13.72 8.82 -3.10
CA ASN A 206 -13.76 8.61 -4.55
C ASN A 206 -15.07 7.93 -5.03
N LEU A 207 -15.68 7.10 -4.19
CA LEU A 207 -16.97 6.45 -4.46
C LEU A 207 -18.18 7.37 -4.19
N GLY A 208 -17.97 8.52 -3.55
CA GLY A 208 -19.02 9.46 -3.17
C GLY A 208 -19.81 9.06 -1.91
N TYR A 209 -19.31 8.10 -1.12
CA TYR A 209 -19.91 7.75 0.18
C TYR A 209 -19.54 8.73 1.29
N LEU A 210 -18.38 9.38 1.14
CA LEU A 210 -17.94 10.46 2.01
C LEU A 210 -17.86 11.75 1.19
N SER A 211 -18.34 12.85 1.76
CA SER A 211 -18.27 14.19 1.19
C SER A 211 -17.28 15.06 1.97
N SER A 212 -16.09 14.52 2.25
CA SER A 212 -15.06 15.23 3.01
C SER A 212 -14.39 16.29 2.13
N ASN A 213 -13.83 17.33 2.78
CA ASN A 213 -13.06 18.35 2.08
C ASN A 213 -11.89 17.70 1.32
N GLU A 214 -11.65 18.17 0.09
CA GLU A 214 -10.64 17.60 -0.80
C GLU A 214 -9.23 17.65 -0.18
N GLU A 215 -8.96 18.65 0.65
CA GLU A 215 -7.71 18.83 1.39
C GLU A 215 -7.36 17.64 2.28
N TYR A 216 -8.34 17.14 3.05
CA TYR A 216 -8.12 16.00 3.94
C TYR A 216 -7.82 14.73 3.14
N VAL A 217 -8.51 14.53 2.02
CA VAL A 217 -8.24 13.41 1.09
C VAL A 217 -6.83 13.52 0.52
N ALA A 218 -6.38 14.74 0.20
CA ALA A 218 -5.02 14.97 -0.29
C ALA A 218 -3.97 14.67 0.79
N LEU A 219 -4.16 15.14 2.02
CA LEU A 219 -3.27 14.90 3.15
C LEU A 219 -3.18 13.41 3.51
N SER A 220 -4.30 12.68 3.55
CA SER A 220 -4.28 11.22 3.74
C SER A 220 -3.45 10.52 2.66
N GLY A 221 -3.54 11.01 1.43
CA GLY A 221 -2.72 10.52 0.31
C GLY A 221 -1.23 10.81 0.48
N VAL A 222 -0.86 11.98 1.01
CA VAL A 222 0.53 12.32 1.34
C VAL A 222 1.07 11.38 2.42
N ILE A 223 0.35 11.24 3.54
CA ILE A 223 0.77 10.41 4.68
C ILE A 223 0.99 8.95 4.25
N THR A 224 0.02 8.36 3.55
CA THR A 224 0.11 6.98 3.05
C THR A 224 1.25 6.81 2.02
N SER A 225 1.57 7.84 1.25
CA SER A 225 2.69 7.80 0.30
C SER A 225 4.05 7.83 1.00
N VAL A 226 4.19 8.64 2.05
CA VAL A 226 5.41 8.70 2.87
C VAL A 226 5.67 7.35 3.53
N PHE A 227 4.64 6.71 4.09
CA PHE A 227 4.79 5.37 4.66
C PHE A 227 5.27 4.35 3.61
N GLY A 228 4.76 4.43 2.39
CA GLY A 228 5.20 3.53 1.32
C GLY A 228 6.60 3.80 0.80
N MET A 229 7.04 5.05 0.80
CA MET A 229 8.43 5.38 0.52
C MET A 229 9.35 4.85 1.62
N GLN A 230 8.99 5.03 2.90
CA GLN A 230 9.78 4.52 4.03
C GLN A 230 9.94 3.00 3.99
N ASP A 231 8.86 2.26 3.72
CA ASP A 231 8.89 0.79 3.67
C ASP A 231 9.77 0.31 2.50
N MET A 232 9.65 0.95 1.33
CA MET A 232 10.46 0.63 0.16
C MET A 232 11.94 1.03 0.36
N TRP A 233 12.20 2.16 1.00
CA TRP A 233 13.55 2.60 1.34
C TRP A 233 14.26 1.61 2.26
N LYS A 234 13.55 1.11 3.28
CA LYS A 234 14.06 0.05 4.17
C LYS A 234 14.36 -1.24 3.41
N ALA A 235 13.51 -1.62 2.45
CA ALA A 235 13.70 -2.82 1.63
C ALA A 235 14.85 -2.69 0.60
N THR A 236 15.26 -1.46 0.26
CA THR A 236 16.38 -1.19 -0.67
C THR A 236 17.74 -1.14 0.05
N SER A 237 17.76 -1.39 1.36
CA SER A 237 18.98 -1.34 2.19
C SER A 237 19.88 -2.55 2.00
#